data_AF-A0A0W0Y6L4-F1
#
_entry.id   AF-A0A0W0Y6L4-F1
#
_cell.length_a   1.000
_cell.length_b   1.000
_cell.length_c   1.000
_cell.angle_alpha   90.00
_cell.angle_beta   90.00
_cell.angle_gamma   90.00
#
_symmetry.space_group_name_H-M   'P 1'
#
loop_
_entity.id
_entity.type
_entity.pdbx_description
1 polymer ?
#
loop_
_entity_poly.entity_id
_entity_poly.type
_entity_poly.pdbx_seq_one_letter_code
_entity_poly.pdbx_strand_id
1 'polypeptide(L)' 'MGIPIRIDESIYYEAKKVAAAEFRSIPNQIEYWAKLGKCALDNPDLPIEFIKDILLSKLQDKSLAEPFQFEGDGE' A
#
# COMPACT_ATOMS: atom_id res chain seq x y z
N MET A 1 12.69 12.06 9.17
CA MET A 1 12.60 13.53 9.05
C MET A 1 11.46 13.82 8.09
N GLY A 2 10.45 14.59 8.49
CA GLY A 2 9.23 14.80 7.71
C GLY A 2 9.11 16.23 7.21
N ILE A 3 8.45 16.41 6.06
CA ILE A 3 8.08 17.72 5.53
C ILE A 3 6.65 18.03 6.00
N PRO A 4 6.40 19.16 6.69
CA PRO A 4 5.06 19.52 7.10
C PRO A 4 4.19 19.84 5.88
N ILE A 5 3.04 19.20 5.79
CA ILE A 5 2.04 19.44 4.75
C ILE A 5 0.72 19.88 5.39
N ARG A 6 0.03 20.82 4.74
CA ARG A 6 -1.35 21.17 5.14
C ARG A 6 -2.30 20.17 4.51
N ILE A 7 -3.21 19.65 5.31
CA ILE A 7 -4.27 18.75 4.84
C ILE A 7 -5.61 19.24 5.37
N ASP A 8 -6.68 18.89 4.66
CA ASP A 8 -8.03 19.18 5.11
C ASP A 8 -8.37 18.41 6.41
N GLU A 9 -9.13 19.03 7.31
CA GLU A 9 -9.50 18.42 8.58
C GLU A 9 -10.32 17.14 8.37
N SER A 10 -11.20 17.10 7.36
CA SER A 10 -12.01 15.91 7.06
C SER A 10 -11.12 14.70 6.75
N ILE A 11 -10.11 14.88 5.89
CA ILE A 11 -9.13 13.84 5.53
C ILE A 11 -8.34 13.41 6.76
N TYR A 12 -7.93 14.36 7.61
CA TYR A 12 -7.22 14.03 8.86
C TYR A 12 -8.06 13.13 9.77
N TYR A 13 -9.33 13.47 9.98
CA TYR A 13 -10.22 12.71 10.86
C TYR A 13 -10.59 11.34 10.29
N GLU A 14 -10.74 11.22 8.97
CA GLU A 14 -10.92 9.92 8.30
C GLU A 14 -9.67 9.05 8.45
N ALA A 15 -8.49 9.59 8.15
CA ALA A 15 -7.23 8.89 8.33
C ALA A 15 -7.05 8.44 9.78
N LYS A 16 -7.42 9.27 10.77
CA LYS A 16 -7.36 8.90 12.18
C LYS A 16 -8.20 7.68 12.53
N LYS A 17 -9.43 7.59 12.00
CA LYS A 17 -10.32 6.45 12.24
C LYS A 17 -9.76 5.17 11.63
N VAL A 18 -9.35 5.24 10.36
CA VAL A 18 -8.84 4.08 9.63
C VAL A 18 -7.48 3.61 10.17
N ALA A 19 -6.58 4.55 10.49
CA ALA A 19 -5.28 4.25 11.07
C ALA A 19 -5.40 3.44 12.37
N ALA A 20 -6.37 3.80 13.23
CA ALA A 20 -6.62 3.08 14.47
C ALA A 20 -7.10 1.64 14.23
N ALA A 21 -7.97 1.42 13.25
CA ALA A 21 -8.46 0.08 12.89
C ALA A 21 -7.37 -0.79 12.24
N GLU A 22 -6.47 -0.17 11.48
CA GLU A 22 -5.43 -0.82 10.69
C GLU A 22 -4.07 -0.90 11.41
N PHE A 23 -4.00 -0.51 12.68
CA PHE A 23 -2.77 -0.46 13.48
C PHE A 23 -1.64 0.36 12.80
N ARG A 24 -1.99 1.47 12.15
CA ARG A 24 -1.05 2.43 11.55
C ARG A 24 -1.03 3.74 12.33
N SER A 25 0.04 4.52 12.17
CA SER A 25 0.01 5.94 12.58
C SER A 25 -0.83 6.75 11.59
N ILE A 26 -1.37 7.90 12.02
CA ILE A 26 -2.15 8.79 11.15
C ILE A 26 -1.34 9.22 9.91
N PRO A 27 -0.07 9.67 10.04
CA PRO A 27 0.75 10.00 8.88
C PRO A 27 0.97 8.81 7.94
N ASN A 28 1.20 7.61 8.49
CA ASN A 28 1.43 6.41 7.67
C ASN A 28 0.16 6.01 6.90
N GLN A 29 -1.03 6.22 7.47
CA GLN A 29 -2.29 5.95 6.78
C GLN A 29 -2.49 6.90 5.59
N ILE A 30 -2.15 8.18 5.76
CA ILE A 30 -2.21 9.17 4.67
C ILE A 30 -1.17 8.85 3.58
N GLU A 31 0.05 8.50 3.99
CA GLU A 31 1.10 8.09 3.05
C GLU A 31 0.70 6.83 2.27
N TYR A 32 0.05 5.87 2.94
CA TYR A 32 -0.49 4.67 2.29
C TYR A 32 -1.53 5.02 1.23
N TRP A 33 -2.51 5.87 1.54
CA TRP A 33 -3.50 6.32 0.55
C TRP A 33 -2.87 7.07 -0.62
N ALA A 34 -1.88 7.94 -0.35
CA ALA A 34 -1.17 8.67 -1.39
C ALA A 34 -0.40 7.73 -2.33
N LYS A 35 0.30 6.71 -1.78
CA LYS A 35 0.98 5.69 -2.58
C LYS A 35 0.01 4.86 -3.41
N LEU A 36 -1.08 4.40 -2.79
CA LEU A 36 -2.09 3.59 -3.46
C LEU A 36 -2.75 4.37 -4.60
N GLY A 37 -3.17 5.62 -4.33
CA GLY A 37 -3.78 6.49 -5.32
C GLY A 37 -2.85 6.82 -6.48
N LYS A 38 -1.57 7.09 -6.21
CA LYS A 38 -0.56 7.28 -7.26
C LYS A 38 -0.44 6.03 -8.15
N CYS A 39 -0.29 4.85 -7.55
CA CYS A 39 -0.18 3.61 -8.32
C CYS A 39 -1.44 3.31 -9.15
N ALA A 40 -2.63 3.62 -8.62
CA ALA A 40 -3.89 3.45 -9.34
C ALA A 40 -4.02 4.41 -10.53
N LEU A 41 -3.54 5.65 -10.39
CA LEU A 41 -3.50 6.63 -11.50
C LEU A 41 -2.50 6.21 -12.59
N ASP A 42 -1.34 5.68 -12.19
CA ASP A 42 -0.30 5.22 -13.12
C ASP A 42 -0.70 3.91 -13.84
N ASN A 43 -1.63 3.12 -13.28
CA ASN A 43 -2.07 1.82 -13.80
C ASN A 43 -3.61 1.72 -13.77
N PRO A 44 -4.32 2.48 -14.61
CA PRO A 44 -5.79 2.63 -14.53
C PRO A 44 -6.56 1.36 -14.90
N ASP A 45 -5.91 0.42 -15.58
CA ASP A 45 -6.43 -0.90 -15.97
C ASP A 45 -6.35 -1.94 -14.84
N LEU A 46 -5.54 -1.68 -13.80
CA LEU A 46 -5.37 -2.60 -12.69
C LEU A 46 -6.41 -2.33 -11.58
N PRO A 47 -7.09 -3.38 -11.07
CA PRO A 47 -7.95 -3.24 -9.91
C PRO A 47 -7.19 -2.72 -8.70
N ILE A 48 -7.81 -1.82 -7.93
CA ILE A 48 -7.16 -1.19 -6.77
C ILE A 48 -6.73 -2.20 -5.70
N GLU A 49 -7.50 -3.28 -5.51
CA GLU A 49 -7.13 -4.36 -4.58
C GLU A 49 -5.86 -5.09 -5.04
N PHE A 50 -5.67 -5.30 -6.35
CA PHE A 50 -4.46 -5.92 -6.88
C PHE A 50 -3.22 -5.05 -6.62
N ILE A 51 -3.36 -3.73 -6.81
CA ILE A 51 -2.28 -2.78 -6.50
C ILE A 51 -1.94 -2.80 -5.01
N LYS A 52 -2.95 -2.85 -4.14
CA LYS A 52 -2.79 -2.96 -2.70
C LYS A 52 -2.04 -4.24 -2.30
N ASP A 53 -2.39 -5.38 -2.87
CA ASP A 53 -1.73 -6.66 -2.58
C ASP A 53 -0.26 -6.64 -3.00
N ILE A 54 0.05 -6.05 -4.16
CA ILE A 54 1.44 -5.85 -4.60
C ILE A 54 2.21 -4.96 -3.61
N LEU A 55 1.61 -3.85 -3.16
CA LEU A 55 2.25 -2.95 -2.20
C LEU A 55 2.52 -3.64 -0.86
N LEU A 56 1.60 -4.48 -0.39
CA LEU A 56 1.79 -5.29 0.81
C LEU A 56 2.91 -6.33 0.60
N SER A 57 2.89 -7.04 -0.52
CA SER A 57 3.93 -8.01 -0.88
C SER A 57 5.32 -7.39 -0.91
N LYS A 58 5.46 -6.16 -1.41
CA LYS A 58 6.74 -5.42 -1.39
C LYS A 58 7.26 -5.09 0.01
N LEU A 59 6.40 -5.04 1.01
CA LEU A 59 6.75 -4.77 2.41
C LEU A 59 6.99 -6.06 3.22
N GLN A 60 6.58 -7.21 2.69
CA GLN A 60 6.85 -8.50 3.33
C GLN A 60 8.34 -8.81 3.29
N ASP A 61 8.81 -9.55 4.29
CA ASP A 61 10.19 -10.03 4.31
C ASP A 61 10.38 -11.04 3.18
N LYS A 62 11.34 -10.76 2.30
CA LYS A 62 11.70 -11.64 1.19
C LYS A 62 12.23 -12.99 1.66
N SER A 63 12.70 -13.09 2.91
CA SER A 63 13.10 -14.37 3.51
C SER A 63 11.92 -15.35 3.64
N LEU A 64 10.68 -14.85 3.67
CA LEU A 64 9.46 -15.65 3.71
C LEU A 64 8.99 -16.11 2.32
N ALA A 65 9.62 -15.62 1.24
CA ALA A 65 9.25 -15.99 -0.11
C ALA A 65 9.93 -17.30 -0.52
N GLU A 66 9.21 -18.12 -1.29
CA GLU A 66 9.75 -19.31 -1.94
C GLU A 66 10.08 -19.04 -3.41
N PRO A 67 11.10 -19.71 -3.99
CA PRO A 67 11.37 -19.63 -5.41
C PRO A 67 10.14 -20.08 -6.21
N PHE A 68 9.73 -19.26 -7.18
CA PHE A 68 8.68 -19.65 -8.12
C PHE A 68 9.19 -20.79 -9.00
N GLN A 69 8.53 -21.95 -8.92
CA GLN A 69 8.78 -23.10 -9.80
C GLN A 69 7.76 -23.06 -10.94
N PHE A 70 8.24 -22.90 -12.17
CA PHE A 70 7.39 -22.98 -13.35
C PHE A 70 7.13 -24.45 -13.67
N GLU A 71 5.87 -24.84 -13.90
CA GLU A 71 5.49 -26.24 -14.17
C GLU A 71 6.11 -26.84 -15.46
N GLY A 72 6.81 -26.04 -16.27
CA GLY A 72 7.37 -26.44 -17.57
C GLY A 72 8.85 -26.82 -17.60
N ASP A 73 9.59 -26.76 -16.49
CA ASP A 73 11.06 -27.01 -16.50
C ASP A 73 11.44 -28.50 -16.40
N GLY A 74 10.48 -29.41 -16.64
CA GLY A 74 10.60 -30.86 -16.44
C GLY A 74 10.32 -31.75 -17.65
N GLU A 75 10.15 -31.20 -18.86
CA GLU A 75 10.05 -31.96 -20.12
C GLU A 75 11.19 -31.66 -21.11
#